data_AF-A0A1I1G2P2-F1
#
_entry.id   AF-A0A1I1G2P2-F1
#
_cell.length_a   1.000
_cell.length_b   1.000
_cell.length_c   1.000
_cell.angle_alpha   90.00
_cell.angle_beta   90.00
_cell.angle_gamma   90.00
#
_symmetry.space_group_name_H-M   'P 1'
#
loop_
_entity.id
_entity.type
_entity.pdbx_description
1 polymer ?
#
loop_
_entity_poly.entity_id
_entity_poly.type
_entity_poly.pdbx_seq_one_letter_code
_entity_poly.pdbx_strand_id
1 'polypeptide(L)'
;MTGSDQGPADGQDRIGSAAEEAAKLLGALSGWAGDLGHGLGANLDAHLDTGAQECAYCPICRTVHVLREASPELKVHLASAAASLMQAAASVLAAAGASNPATERSAGVERIDLDSEGDWPETDPSGSTEREERQ
;
A
#
# COMPACT_ATOMS: atom_id res chain seq x y z
N MET A 1 -3.89 -37.71 -32.43
CA MET A 1 -3.64 -36.26 -32.28
C MET A 1 -4.91 -35.62 -31.77
N THR A 2 -5.09 -35.52 -30.45
CA THR A 2 -6.14 -34.73 -29.82
C THR A 2 -5.42 -33.63 -29.03
N GLY A 3 -5.43 -32.41 -29.56
CA GLY A 3 -4.90 -31.24 -28.89
C GLY A 3 -5.92 -30.75 -27.87
N SER A 4 -5.59 -30.88 -26.59
CA SER A 4 -6.31 -30.21 -25.51
C SER A 4 -5.81 -28.77 -25.45
N ASP A 5 -6.61 -27.85 -25.99
CA ASP A 5 -6.40 -26.41 -25.85
C ASP A 5 -6.63 -26.04 -24.38
N GLN A 6 -5.53 -25.82 -23.66
CA GLN A 6 -5.53 -25.26 -22.32
C GLN A 6 -5.58 -23.74 -22.50
N GLY A 7 -6.77 -23.17 -22.37
CA GLY A 7 -6.95 -21.72 -22.33
C GLY A 7 -6.12 -21.10 -21.19
N PRO A 8 -5.58 -19.89 -21.38
CA PRO A 8 -4.63 -19.29 -20.46
C PRO A 8 -5.30 -18.95 -19.12
N ALA A 9 -4.55 -19.20 -18.04
CA ALA A 9 -4.89 -18.81 -16.69
C ALA A 9 -5.17 -17.30 -16.61
N ASP A 10 -6.42 -16.92 -16.38
CA ASP A 10 -6.79 -15.55 -15.99
C ASP A 10 -6.44 -15.37 -14.51
N GLY A 11 -5.15 -15.13 -14.27
CA GLY A 11 -4.60 -14.64 -13.00
C GLY A 11 -4.84 -13.14 -12.86
N GLN A 12 -6.09 -12.70 -12.99
CA GLN A 12 -6.48 -11.40 -12.44
C GLN A 12 -6.57 -11.58 -10.93
N ASP A 13 -5.46 -11.30 -10.23
CA ASP A 13 -5.44 -11.19 -8.78
C ASP A 13 -6.53 -10.19 -8.38
N ARG A 14 -7.68 -10.72 -7.94
CA ARG A 14 -8.77 -9.96 -7.35
C ARG A 14 -8.25 -9.35 -6.06
N ILE A 15 -7.77 -8.12 -6.15
CA ILE A 15 -7.48 -7.29 -4.99
C ILE A 15 -8.76 -7.24 -4.15
N GLY A 16 -8.67 -7.69 -2.90
CA GLY A 16 -9.80 -7.67 -1.97
C GLY A 16 -10.24 -6.24 -1.63
N SER A 17 -11.19 -6.10 -0.71
CA SER A 17 -11.52 -4.76 -0.21
C SER A 17 -10.28 -4.09 0.41
N ALA A 18 -10.16 -2.76 0.32
CA ALA A 18 -9.03 -2.04 0.90
C ALA A 18 -8.86 -2.32 2.41
N ALA A 19 -9.96 -2.57 3.12
CA ALA A 19 -9.93 -2.97 4.52
C ALA A 19 -9.32 -4.36 4.72
N GLU A 20 -9.63 -5.30 3.83
CA GLU A 20 -9.06 -6.66 3.84
C GLU A 20 -7.55 -6.63 3.60
N GLU A 21 -7.11 -5.86 2.60
CA GLU A 21 -5.68 -5.72 2.29
C GLU A 21 -4.92 -4.95 3.39
N ALA A 22 -5.55 -3.93 3.98
CA ALA A 22 -4.99 -3.24 5.14
C ALA A 22 -4.85 -4.18 6.36
N ALA A 23 -5.82 -5.07 6.58
CA ALA A 23 -5.74 -6.07 7.64
C ALA A 23 -4.61 -7.09 7.39
N LYS A 24 -4.42 -7.53 6.14
CA LYS A 24 -3.29 -8.39 5.76
C LYS A 24 -1.95 -7.68 5.97
N LEU A 25 -1.85 -6.41 5.58
CA LEU A 25 -0.65 -5.59 5.79
C LEU A 25 -0.36 -5.40 7.28
N LEU A 26 -1.36 -5.05 8.10
CA LEU A 26 -1.21 -4.94 9.56
C LEU A 26 -0.82 -6.28 10.19
N GLY A 27 -1.37 -7.39 9.70
CA GLY A 27 -1.00 -8.74 10.11
C GLY A 27 0.49 -9.02 9.86
N ALA A 28 0.97 -8.77 8.65
CA ALA A 28 2.38 -8.92 8.31
C ALA A 28 3.29 -8.01 9.15
N LEU A 29 2.87 -6.75 9.35
CA LEU A 29 3.62 -5.76 10.14
C LEU A 29 3.67 -6.12 11.64
N SER A 30 2.58 -6.62 12.21
CA SER A 30 2.52 -7.01 13.63
C SER A 30 3.38 -8.23 13.94
N GLY A 31 3.50 -9.18 13.01
CA GLY A 31 4.45 -10.29 13.12
C GLY A 31 5.90 -9.81 13.19
N TRP A 32 6.27 -8.88 12.31
CA TRP A 32 7.59 -8.25 12.33
C TRP A 32 7.84 -7.43 13.61
N ALA A 33 6.84 -6.70 14.10
CA ALA A 33 6.94 -5.95 15.35
C ALA A 33 7.16 -6.85 16.58
N GLY A 34 6.59 -8.06 16.58
CA GLY A 34 6.86 -9.08 17.60
C GLY A 34 8.32 -9.56 17.57
N ASP A 35 8.88 -9.77 16.38
CA ASP A 35 10.27 -10.22 16.20
C ASP A 35 11.31 -9.15 16.55
N LEU A 36 10.99 -7.86 16.37
CA LEU A 36 11.85 -6.74 16.79
C LEU A 36 12.13 -6.76 18.30
N GLY A 37 11.15 -7.16 19.11
CA GLY A 37 11.27 -7.21 20.56
C GLY A 37 12.12 -8.39 21.09
N HIS A 38 12.30 -9.45 20.30
CA HIS A 38 12.81 -10.74 20.79
C HIS A 38 14.20 -11.16 20.28
N GLY A 39 14.96 -10.28 19.59
CA GLY A 39 16.38 -10.57 19.31
C GLY A 39 16.94 -10.07 17.98
N LEU A 40 16.11 -9.46 17.13
CA LEU A 40 16.60 -8.83 15.91
C LEU A 40 17.58 -7.69 16.20
N GLY A 41 17.32 -6.86 17.23
CA GLY A 41 18.20 -5.73 17.56
C GLY A 41 19.65 -6.11 17.80
N ALA A 42 19.91 -7.19 18.53
CA ALA A 42 21.28 -7.64 18.82
C ALA A 42 21.98 -8.29 17.61
N ASN A 43 21.26 -9.02 16.77
CA ASN A 43 21.83 -9.64 15.56
C ASN A 43 22.01 -8.64 14.42
N LEU A 44 21.11 -7.67 14.27
CA LEU A 44 21.27 -6.54 13.34
C LEU A 44 22.46 -5.69 13.74
N ASP A 45 22.64 -5.38 15.03
CA ASP A 45 23.76 -4.56 15.49
C ASP A 45 25.12 -5.19 15.15
N ALA A 46 25.21 -6.52 15.20
CA ALA A 46 26.41 -7.27 14.82
C ALA A 46 26.66 -7.33 13.29
N HIS A 47 25.64 -7.12 12.46
CA HIS A 47 25.73 -7.21 10.98
C HIS A 47 25.64 -5.86 10.27
N LEU A 48 25.16 -4.82 10.95
CA LEU A 48 25.06 -3.47 10.42
C LEU A 48 26.28 -2.66 10.84
N ASP A 49 26.78 -1.84 9.90
CA ASP A 49 27.80 -0.83 10.19
C ASP A 49 29.15 -1.43 10.62
N THR A 50 29.54 -2.54 9.99
CA THR A 50 30.89 -3.14 10.13
C THR A 50 31.99 -2.26 9.50
N GLY A 51 31.64 -1.11 8.93
CA GLY A 51 32.54 -0.20 8.21
C GLY A 51 32.98 -0.71 6.84
N ALA A 52 32.39 -1.79 6.34
CA ALA A 52 32.77 -2.40 5.06
C ALA A 52 32.28 -1.57 3.86
N GLN A 53 32.98 -1.66 2.71
CA GLN A 53 32.76 -0.81 1.53
C GLN A 53 31.35 -0.95 0.93
N GLU A 54 30.73 -2.12 1.11
CA GLU A 54 29.34 -2.41 0.75
C GLU A 54 28.33 -1.56 1.54
N CYS A 55 28.66 -1.10 2.76
CA CYS A 55 27.78 -0.26 3.57
C CYS A 55 27.62 1.16 3.00
N ALA A 56 28.53 1.62 2.13
CA ALA A 56 28.41 2.92 1.46
C ALA A 56 27.29 2.97 0.41
N TYR A 57 26.85 1.80 -0.08
CA TYR A 57 25.88 1.68 -1.17
C TYR A 57 24.53 1.08 -0.73
N CYS A 58 24.47 0.41 0.43
CA CYS A 58 23.23 -0.12 0.97
C CYS A 58 22.36 1.00 1.60
N PRO A 59 21.10 1.20 1.17
CA PRO A 59 20.24 2.26 1.70
C PRO A 59 19.87 2.06 3.17
N ILE A 60 19.76 0.80 3.61
CA ILE A 60 19.49 0.47 5.01
C ILE A 60 20.68 0.86 5.89
N CYS A 61 21.89 0.45 5.52
CA CYS A 61 23.11 0.80 6.27
C CYS A 61 23.31 2.32 6.35
N ARG A 62 23.06 3.04 5.26
CA ARG A 62 23.15 4.51 5.23
C ARG A 62 22.17 5.18 6.18
N THR A 63 20.95 4.67 6.26
CA THR A 63 19.91 5.19 7.16
C THR A 63 20.30 4.94 8.63
N VAL A 64 20.78 3.74 8.94
CA VAL A 64 21.24 3.37 10.30
C VAL A 64 22.42 4.24 10.73
N HIS A 65 23.39 4.46 9.83
CA HIS A 65 24.53 5.33 10.10
C HIS A 65 24.10 6.76 10.42
N VAL A 66 23.18 7.35 9.64
CA VAL A 66 22.62 8.69 9.93
C VAL A 66 21.93 8.75 11.30
N LEU A 67 21.16 7.72 11.66
CA LEU A 67 20.49 7.66 12.96
C LEU A 67 21.48 7.50 14.14
N ARG A 68 22.59 6.79 13.93
CA ARG A 68 23.65 6.63 14.94
C ARG A 68 24.43 7.93 15.14
N GLU A 69 24.81 8.60 14.06
CA GLU A 69 25.55 9.87 14.08
C GLU A 69 24.71 11.08 14.50
N ALA A 70 23.38 10.93 14.55
CA ALA A 70 22.48 11.99 15.01
C ALA A 70 22.85 12.48 16.42
N SER A 71 22.77 13.79 16.62
CA SER A 71 23.08 14.42 17.91
C SER A 71 22.13 13.92 19.02
N PRO A 72 22.58 13.91 20.28
CA PRO A 72 21.73 13.47 21.41
C PRO A 72 20.46 14.32 21.56
N GLU A 73 20.50 15.60 21.21
CA GLU A 73 19.33 16.49 21.21
C GLU A 73 18.30 16.04 20.17
N LEU A 74 18.74 15.67 18.97
CA LEU A 74 17.84 15.20 17.90
C LEU A 74 17.18 13.87 18.28
N LYS A 75 17.94 12.98 18.94
CA LYS A 75 17.41 11.71 19.46
C LYS A 75 16.32 11.94 20.51
N VAL A 76 16.49 12.92 21.40
CA VAL A 76 15.46 13.29 22.39
C VAL A 76 14.19 13.82 21.71
N HIS A 77 14.32 14.71 20.73
CA HIS A 77 13.17 15.22 19.98
C HIS A 77 12.44 14.12 19.19
N LEU A 78 13.19 13.22 18.56
CA LEU A 78 12.63 12.08 17.85
C LEU A 78 11.89 11.13 18.78
N ALA A 79 12.46 10.84 19.96
CA ALA A 79 11.80 10.01 20.98
C ALA A 79 10.50 10.64 21.48
N SER A 80 10.49 11.96 21.70
CA SER A 80 9.28 12.71 22.04
C SER A 80 8.21 12.61 20.95
N ALA A 81 8.60 12.81 19.69
CA ALA A 81 7.68 12.70 18.55
C ALA A 81 7.13 11.27 18.41
N ALA A 82 7.99 10.26 18.57
CA ALA A 82 7.60 8.85 18.53
C ALA A 82 6.60 8.51 19.64
N ALA A 83 6.80 9.03 20.86
CA ALA A 83 5.85 8.84 21.95
C ALA A 83 4.47 9.45 21.64
N SER A 84 4.45 10.68 21.09
CA SER A 84 3.19 11.32 20.66
C SER A 84 2.49 10.54 19.56
N LEU A 85 3.24 10.00 18.60
CA LEU A 85 2.70 9.15 17.53
C LEU A 85 2.09 7.86 18.10
N MET A 86 2.75 7.20 19.04
CA MET A 86 2.22 5.98 19.68
C MET A 86 0.94 6.26 20.47
N GLN A 87 0.86 7.41 21.16
CA GLN A 87 -0.36 7.81 21.87
C GLN A 87 -1.52 8.08 20.91
N ALA A 88 -1.26 8.71 19.76
CA ALA A 88 -2.26 8.90 18.72
C ALA A 88 -2.68 7.57 18.07
N ALA A 89 -1.73 6.66 17.81
CA ALA A 89 -2.03 5.33 17.29
C ALA A 89 -2.93 4.55 18.26
N ALA A 90 -2.66 4.63 19.57
CA ALA A 90 -3.47 4.00 20.60
C ALA A 90 -4.91 4.55 20.63
N SER A 91 -5.10 5.86 20.45
CA SER A 91 -6.45 6.45 20.41
C SER A 91 -7.24 6.02 19.17
N VAL A 92 -6.58 5.89 18.01
CA VAL A 92 -7.20 5.37 16.77
C VAL A 92 -7.60 3.91 16.93
N LEU A 93 -6.73 3.06 17.47
CA LEU A 93 -7.01 1.65 17.72
C LEU A 93 -8.17 1.47 18.71
N ALA A 94 -8.22 2.29 19.77
CA ALA A 94 -9.33 2.30 20.71
C ALA A 94 -10.66 2.70 20.04
N ALA A 95 -10.64 3.72 19.17
CA ALA A 95 -11.82 4.13 18.40
C ALA A 95 -12.27 3.06 17.39
N ALA A 96 -11.32 2.39 16.73
CA ALA A 96 -11.60 1.30 15.80
C ALA A 96 -12.24 0.08 16.51
N GLY A 97 -11.79 -0.25 17.73
CA GLY A 97 -12.39 -1.30 18.56
C GLY A 97 -13.77 -0.96 19.10
N ALA A 98 -14.08 0.33 19.30
CA ALA A 98 -15.39 0.80 19.73
C ALA A 98 -16.45 0.83 18.59
N SER A 99 -16.01 0.75 17.33
CA SER A 99 -16.86 0.88 16.15
C SER A 99 -17.36 -0.49 15.66
N ASN A 100 -18.55 -0.90 16.10
CA ASN A 100 -19.26 -2.06 15.53
C ASN A 100 -19.66 -1.77 14.05
N PRO A 101 -19.29 -2.61 13.06
CA PRO A 101 -19.24 -2.20 11.65
C PRO A 101 -20.54 -2.25 10.83
N ALA A 102 -21.71 -2.56 11.41
CA ALA A 102 -22.88 -2.96 10.61
C ALA A 102 -23.73 -1.82 10.00
N THR A 103 -23.66 -0.57 10.48
CA THR A 103 -24.72 0.42 10.17
C THR A 103 -24.27 1.67 9.40
N GLU A 104 -23.00 2.09 9.44
CA GLU A 104 -22.64 3.45 9.01
C GLU A 104 -21.85 3.52 7.68
N ARG A 105 -21.37 2.38 7.16
CA ARG A 105 -20.45 2.36 6.00
C ARG A 105 -21.12 2.39 4.62
N SER A 106 -22.44 2.38 4.56
CA SER A 106 -23.19 2.37 3.30
C SER A 106 -23.64 3.76 2.83
N ALA A 107 -23.33 4.84 3.56
CA ALA A 107 -23.90 6.17 3.32
C ALA A 107 -23.01 7.15 2.53
N GLY A 108 -21.78 6.78 2.16
CA GLY A 108 -20.76 7.75 1.72
C GLY A 108 -20.36 7.77 0.24
N VAL A 109 -20.67 6.74 -0.55
CA VAL A 109 -20.23 6.66 -1.95
C VAL A 109 -21.36 6.12 -2.83
N GLU A 110 -21.73 6.92 -3.83
CA GLU A 110 -22.69 6.53 -4.87
C GLU A 110 -22.06 5.47 -5.77
N ARG A 111 -22.69 4.29 -5.85
CA ARG A 111 -22.26 3.18 -6.70
C ARG A 111 -22.86 3.42 -8.08
N ILE A 112 -22.03 3.86 -9.02
CA ILE A 112 -22.39 3.98 -10.43
C ILE A 112 -22.26 2.57 -11.03
N ASP A 113 -23.38 1.97 -11.42
CA ASP A 113 -23.40 0.66 -12.09
C ASP A 113 -22.90 0.83 -13.54
N LEU A 114 -21.66 0.40 -13.80
CA LEU A 114 -21.03 0.44 -15.13
C LEU A 114 -21.44 -0.74 -16.02
N ASP A 115 -22.25 -1.66 -15.50
CA ASP A 115 -22.75 -2.85 -16.21
C ASP A 115 -24.06 -2.58 -16.97
N SER A 116 -24.54 -1.33 -17.00
CA SER A 116 -25.69 -0.96 -17.84
C SER A 116 -25.26 -0.97 -19.31
N GLU A 117 -25.62 -2.04 -20.01
CA GLU A 117 -25.47 -2.23 -21.46
C GLU A 117 -26.34 -1.25 -22.27
N GLY A 118 -26.24 0.05 -22.01
CA GLY A 118 -27.13 1.07 -22.56
C GLY A 118 -26.40 2.31 -23.02
N ASP A 119 -26.27 2.43 -24.34
CA ASP A 119 -26.07 3.69 -25.09
C ASP A 119 -24.67 4.32 -25.00
N TRP A 120 -23.68 3.62 -25.55
CA TRP A 120 -22.56 4.33 -26.18
C TRP A 120 -23.04 4.79 -27.56
N PRO A 121 -23.11 6.10 -27.87
CA PRO A 121 -23.50 6.54 -29.21
C PRO A 121 -22.45 6.01 -30.20
N GLU A 122 -22.87 5.05 -31.02
CA GLU A 122 -22.06 4.58 -32.14
C GLU A 122 -21.83 5.78 -33.06
N THR A 123 -20.60 6.30 -33.04
CA THR A 123 -20.18 7.35 -33.96
C THR A 123 -19.88 6.67 -35.28
N ASP A 124 -20.87 6.65 -36.18
CA ASP A 124 -20.68 6.21 -37.57
C ASP A 124 -19.49 6.96 -38.20
N PRO A 125 -18.39 6.28 -38.55
CA PRO A 125 -17.28 6.90 -39.24
C PRO A 125 -17.51 6.79 -40.75
N SER A 126 -18.59 7.36 -41.28
CA SER A 126 -18.71 7.52 -42.74
C SER A 126 -19.67 8.64 -43.12
N GLY A 127 -19.11 9.75 -43.58
CA GLY A 127 -19.86 10.86 -44.15
C GLY A 127 -18.96 11.96 -44.70
N SER A 128 -17.87 11.59 -45.38
CA SER A 128 -16.98 12.55 -46.06
C SER A 128 -16.93 12.30 -47.57
N THR A 129 -18.07 12.49 -48.23
CA THR A 129 -18.27 12.82 -49.66
C THR A 129 -19.70 13.39 -49.70
N GLU A 130 -20.02 14.63 -50.09
CA GLU A 130 -19.65 15.34 -51.31
C GLU A 130 -19.61 16.85 -51.06
N ARG A 131 -18.42 17.40 -51.28
CA ARG A 131 -18.22 18.79 -51.68
C ARG A 131 -18.23 18.75 -53.21
N GLU A 132 -19.39 18.91 -53.85
CA GLU A 132 -19.50 19.06 -55.30
C GLU A 132 -20.48 20.22 -55.59
N GLU A 133 -19.95 21.43 -55.78
CA GLU A 133 -19.89 22.12 -57.08
C GLU A 133 -21.21 22.82 -57.46
N ARG A 134 -21.27 24.15 -57.31
CA ARG A 134 -21.33 25.10 -58.44
C ARG A 134 -22.47 24.82 -59.44
N GLN A 135 -23.60 25.50 -59.25
CA GLN A 135 -24.10 26.57 -60.13
C GLN A 135 -25.47 27.08 -59.67
#